data_AF-A0A1F8R3Q2-F1
#
_entry.id   AF-A0A1F8R3Q2-F1
#
_cell.length_a   1.000
_cell.length_b   1.000
_cell.length_c   1.000
_cell.angle_alpha   90.00
_cell.angle_beta   90.00
_cell.angle_gamma   90.00
#
_symmetry.space_group_name_H-M   'P 1'
#
loop_
_entity.id
_entity.type
_entity.pdbx_description
1 polymer ?
#
loop_
_entity_poly.entity_id
_entity_poly.type
_entity_poly.pdbx_seq_one_letter_code
_entity_poly.pdbx_strand_id
1 'polypeptide(L)'
;MSASHTRQENRSQLDQPPNPGANQAQGGSLPVHLFMAVVVQLQDERNTARALANMGLLVIRLPSTGAFLGRRNVTLLVGLPENHLEDAVRVIGEQCRQRVEYISTPLEGAPLPIPIATPIPVGGATIFAIKVDHFEEF
;
A
#
# COMPACT_ATOMS: atom_id res chain seq x y z
N MET A 1 47.51 -56.64 -45.86
CA MET A 1 47.94 -56.44 -44.45
C MET A 1 47.68 -54.98 -44.09
N SER A 2 46.83 -54.74 -43.09
CA SER A 2 46.66 -53.51 -42.27
C SER A 2 46.43 -52.15 -42.97
N ALA A 3 45.65 -51.21 -42.46
CA ALA A 3 44.85 -51.12 -41.24
C ALA A 3 43.78 -50.03 -41.43
N SER A 4 42.65 -50.28 -40.80
CA SER A 4 41.58 -49.36 -40.41
C SER A 4 42.09 -48.13 -39.66
N HIS A 5 41.50 -46.95 -39.86
CA HIS A 5 41.34 -45.92 -38.81
C HIS A 5 40.12 -45.01 -39.07
N THR A 6 39.01 -45.46 -38.47
CA THR A 6 37.94 -44.75 -37.76
C THR A 6 37.95 -43.21 -37.77
N ARG A 7 36.90 -42.63 -38.37
CA ARG A 7 36.48 -41.23 -38.22
C ARG A 7 35.58 -41.13 -36.98
N GLN A 8 36.12 -40.64 -35.87
CA GLN A 8 35.39 -40.50 -34.61
C GLN A 8 34.62 -39.18 -34.57
N GLU A 9 33.38 -39.27 -34.09
CA GLU A 9 32.34 -38.27 -34.08
C GLU A 9 32.60 -37.16 -33.04
N ASN A 10 32.62 -35.90 -33.48
CA ASN A 10 32.52 -34.74 -32.60
C ASN A 10 31.04 -34.33 -32.51
N ARG A 11 30.30 -34.93 -31.57
CA ARG A 11 28.84 -34.80 -31.48
C ARG A 11 28.34 -34.64 -30.04
N SER A 12 29.06 -33.85 -29.25
CA SER A 12 28.76 -33.67 -27.82
C SER A 12 28.33 -32.24 -27.44
N GLN A 13 27.84 -31.44 -28.39
CA GLN A 13 27.60 -30.01 -28.15
C GLN A 13 26.24 -29.47 -28.62
N LEU A 14 25.23 -30.33 -28.75
CA LEU A 14 23.89 -29.91 -29.17
C LEU A 14 22.79 -30.65 -28.42
N ASP A 15 22.80 -30.57 -27.07
CA ASP A 15 21.64 -31.01 -26.27
C ASP A 15 21.61 -30.41 -24.86
N GLN A 16 22.05 -29.15 -24.70
CA GLN A 16 21.70 -28.40 -23.49
C GLN A 16 20.34 -27.74 -23.69
N PRO A 17 19.31 -28.08 -22.90
CA PRO A 17 18.05 -27.35 -22.93
C PRO A 17 18.31 -25.87 -22.58
N PRO A 18 17.56 -24.93 -23.20
CA PRO A 18 17.69 -23.52 -22.87
C PRO A 18 17.46 -23.33 -21.37
N ASN A 19 18.42 -22.71 -20.70
CA ASN A 19 18.39 -22.42 -19.27
C ASN A 19 17.10 -21.63 -18.92
N PRO A 20 16.14 -22.19 -18.18
CA PRO A 20 14.87 -21.52 -17.88
C PRO A 20 15.02 -20.39 -16.83
N GLY A 21 16.24 -20.07 -16.39
CA GLY A 21 16.51 -19.06 -15.36
C GLY A 21 16.80 -17.64 -15.85
N ALA A 22 16.85 -17.37 -17.15
CA ALA A 22 17.31 -16.08 -17.68
C ALA A 22 16.16 -15.16 -18.13
N ASN A 23 15.06 -15.07 -17.37
CA ASN A 23 14.19 -13.90 -17.39
C ASN A 23 13.25 -13.84 -16.17
N GLN A 24 13.81 -13.86 -14.96
CA GLN A 24 13.09 -13.27 -13.84
C GLN A 24 13.48 -11.79 -13.84
N ALA A 25 12.57 -10.95 -14.35
CA ALA A 25 12.65 -9.52 -14.14
C ALA A 25 12.80 -9.30 -12.64
N GLN A 26 13.96 -8.80 -12.23
CA GLN A 26 14.24 -8.41 -10.85
C GLN A 26 13.35 -7.21 -10.51
N GLY A 27 12.10 -7.48 -10.15
CA GLY A 27 11.28 -6.58 -9.35
C GLY A 27 11.74 -6.67 -7.90
N GLY A 28 12.97 -6.23 -7.62
CA GLY A 28 13.41 -6.09 -6.24
C GLY A 28 12.64 -4.92 -5.63
N SER A 29 11.66 -5.19 -4.76
CA SER A 29 11.08 -4.15 -3.93
C SER A 29 12.21 -3.56 -3.08
N LEU A 30 12.28 -2.23 -3.03
CA LEU A 30 13.26 -1.55 -2.18
C LEU A 30 13.02 -2.00 -0.73
N PRO A 31 14.08 -2.24 0.06
CA PRO A 31 13.91 -2.69 1.44
C PRO A 31 13.03 -1.73 2.23
N VAL A 32 11.97 -2.25 2.84
CA VAL A 32 11.06 -1.47 3.66
C VAL A 32 11.71 -1.22 5.01
N HIS A 33 11.99 0.05 5.31
CA HIS A 33 12.57 0.50 6.58
C HIS A 33 11.54 1.10 7.52
N LEU A 34 10.41 1.54 6.98
CA LEU A 34 9.31 2.13 7.72
C LEU A 34 8.00 1.49 7.29
N PHE A 35 7.19 1.15 8.29
CA PHE A 35 5.82 0.73 8.11
C PHE A 35 4.89 1.85 8.55
N MET A 36 3.89 2.15 7.75
CA MET A 36 2.91 3.17 8.04
C MET A 36 1.50 2.61 8.02
N ALA A 37 0.76 2.82 9.10
CA ALA A 37 -0.69 2.61 9.13
C ALA A 37 -1.39 3.96 9.01
N VAL A 38 -2.14 4.14 7.92
CA VAL A 38 -2.83 5.40 7.60
C VAL A 38 -4.34 5.18 7.61
N VAL A 39 -5.04 5.77 8.58
CA VAL A 39 -6.49 5.76 8.61
C VAL A 39 -7.01 6.94 7.79
N VAL A 40 -7.71 6.64 6.69
CA VAL A 40 -8.30 7.63 5.77
C VAL A 40 -9.81 7.43 5.61
N GLN A 41 -10.53 8.48 5.23
CA GLN A 41 -11.96 8.34 4.91
C GLN A 41 -12.17 7.50 3.65
N LEU A 42 -13.31 6.80 3.58
CA LEU A 42 -13.68 5.93 2.46
C LEU A 42 -13.79 6.64 1.10
N GLN A 43 -13.89 7.97 1.06
CA GLN A 43 -13.95 8.73 -0.20
C GLN A 43 -12.58 9.22 -0.68
N ASP A 44 -11.60 9.28 0.22
CA ASP A 44 -10.26 9.80 -0.08
C ASP A 44 -9.27 8.64 -0.30
N GLU A 45 -9.67 7.41 0.01
CA GLU A 45 -8.87 6.20 0.02
C GLU A 45 -8.27 5.85 -1.35
N ARG A 46 -9.07 6.00 -2.41
CA ARG A 46 -8.70 5.56 -3.75
C ARG A 46 -7.64 6.47 -4.34
N ASN A 47 -7.80 7.77 -4.13
CA ASN A 47 -6.85 8.77 -4.61
C ASN A 47 -5.56 8.71 -3.80
N THR A 48 -5.66 8.60 -2.47
CA THR A 48 -4.49 8.47 -1.58
C THR A 48 -3.68 7.22 -1.90
N ALA A 49 -4.33 6.06 -1.99
CA ALA A 49 -3.64 4.81 -2.29
C ALA A 49 -3.01 4.80 -3.69
N ARG A 50 -3.64 5.45 -4.69
CA ARG A 50 -3.06 5.60 -6.03
C ARG A 50 -1.84 6.52 -6.01
N ALA A 51 -1.92 7.65 -5.31
CA ALA A 51 -0.81 8.60 -5.22
C ALA A 51 0.42 7.96 -4.54
N LEU A 52 0.21 7.22 -3.46
CA LEU A 52 1.27 6.45 -2.78
C LEU A 52 1.83 5.33 -3.67
N ALA A 53 0.98 4.57 -4.37
CA ALA A 53 1.45 3.54 -5.29
C ALA A 53 2.25 4.11 -6.48
N ASN A 54 1.88 5.30 -6.98
CA ASN A 54 2.62 5.99 -8.04
C ASN A 54 4.01 6.45 -7.59
N MET A 55 4.26 6.56 -6.28
CA MET A 55 5.61 6.78 -5.72
C MET A 55 6.43 5.49 -5.63
N GLY A 56 5.88 4.34 -6.08
CA GLY A 56 6.53 3.04 -5.96
C GLY A 56 6.45 2.41 -4.56
N LEU A 57 5.57 2.92 -3.69
CA LEU A 57 5.39 2.39 -2.34
C LEU A 57 4.49 1.15 -2.35
N LEU A 58 4.80 0.19 -1.46
CA LEU A 58 3.91 -0.95 -1.18
C LEU A 58 2.68 -0.43 -0.45
N VAL A 59 1.48 -0.65 -0.99
CA VAL A 59 0.22 -0.19 -0.39
C VAL A 59 -0.81 -1.32 -0.33
N ILE A 60 -1.23 -1.69 0.87
CA ILE A 60 -2.31 -2.66 1.13
C ILE A 60 -3.51 -1.91 1.73
N ARG A 61 -4.72 -2.24 1.28
CA ARG A 61 -5.95 -1.62 1.77
C ARG A 61 -6.69 -2.57 2.69
N LEU A 62 -6.95 -2.13 3.92
CA LEU A 62 -7.78 -2.85 4.88
C LEU A 62 -9.08 -2.10 5.12
N PRO A 63 -10.25 -2.68 4.78
CA PRO A 63 -11.53 -2.12 5.18
C PRO A 63 -11.61 -2.03 6.71
N SER A 64 -12.03 -0.89 7.24
CA SER A 64 -12.13 -0.67 8.68
C SER A 64 -13.36 0.20 9.03
N THR A 65 -13.64 0.33 10.33
CA THR A 65 -14.75 1.14 10.84
C THR A 65 -14.27 1.98 12.01
N GLY A 66 -14.62 3.28 12.02
CA GLY A 66 -14.29 4.17 13.12
C GLY A 66 -15.20 3.97 14.33
N ALA A 67 -14.62 4.02 15.54
CA ALA A 67 -15.35 3.74 16.79
C ALA A 67 -16.35 4.84 17.20
N PHE A 68 -16.15 6.09 16.78
CA PHE A 68 -16.96 7.22 17.25
C PHE A 68 -18.33 7.31 16.56
N LEU A 69 -18.35 7.30 15.21
CA LEU A 69 -19.58 7.46 14.41
C LEU A 69 -20.03 6.17 13.73
N GLY A 70 -19.32 5.04 13.95
CA GLY A 70 -19.55 3.79 13.22
C GLY A 70 -19.36 3.92 11.70
N ARG A 71 -18.73 4.99 11.22
CA ARG A 71 -18.53 5.24 9.79
C ARG A 71 -17.42 4.35 9.27
N ARG A 72 -17.65 3.77 8.09
CA ARG A 72 -16.63 3.01 7.37
C ARG A 72 -15.50 3.93 6.94
N ASN A 73 -14.29 3.44 7.12
CA ASN A 73 -13.06 4.07 6.67
C ASN A 73 -12.16 3.00 6.05
N VAL A 74 -10.96 3.38 5.64
CA VAL A 74 -9.96 2.44 5.16
C VAL A 74 -8.66 2.70 5.89
N THR A 75 -8.02 1.64 6.34
CA THR A 75 -6.66 1.68 6.84
C THR A 75 -5.73 1.25 5.70
N LEU A 76 -4.86 2.15 5.25
CA LEU A 76 -3.79 1.84 4.30
C LEU A 76 -2.57 1.38 5.09
N LEU A 77 -2.08 0.18 4.80
CA LEU A 77 -0.78 -0.29 5.28
C LEU A 77 0.24 0.00 4.19
N VAL A 78 1.26 0.78 4.53
CA VAL A 78 2.23 1.29 3.56
C VAL A 78 3.63 0.90 3.99
N GLY A 79 4.36 0.23 3.10
CA GLY A 79 5.79 -0.04 3.27
C GLY A 79 6.58 1.07 2.58
N LEU A 80 7.49 1.71 3.32
CA LEU A 80 8.32 2.80 2.83
C LEU A 80 9.80 2.43 2.88
N PRO A 81 10.56 2.69 1.79
CA PRO A 81 12.00 2.70 1.85
C PRO A 81 12.50 3.91 2.65
N GLU A 82 13.80 3.93 2.93
CA GLU A 82 14.41 5.03 3.67
C GLU A 82 14.15 6.38 2.99
N ASN A 83 13.99 7.44 3.78
CA ASN A 83 13.78 8.83 3.34
C ASN A 83 12.47 9.13 2.60
N HIS A 84 11.50 8.21 2.50
CA HIS A 84 10.22 8.47 1.83
C HIS A 84 9.09 8.98 2.76
N LEU A 85 9.37 9.07 4.07
CA LEU A 85 8.35 9.42 5.07
C LEU A 85 7.72 10.79 4.82
N GLU A 86 8.53 11.82 4.62
CA GLU A 86 8.05 13.20 4.47
C GLU A 86 7.21 13.37 3.21
N ASP A 87 7.65 12.79 2.08
CA ASP A 87 6.89 12.82 0.83
C ASP A 87 5.57 12.07 0.93
N ALA A 88 5.56 10.90 1.57
CA ALA A 88 4.33 10.14 1.79
C ALA A 88 3.33 10.93 2.65
N VAL A 89 3.80 11.54 3.76
CA VAL A 89 2.97 12.37 4.64
C VAL A 89 2.40 13.57 3.88
N ARG A 90 3.23 14.23 3.06
CA ARG A 90 2.80 15.37 2.22
C ARG A 90 1.71 14.98 1.24
N VAL A 91 1.91 13.90 0.49
CA VAL A 91 0.92 13.38 -0.47
C VAL A 91 -0.39 13.00 0.24
N ILE A 92 -0.31 12.34 1.40
CA ILE A 92 -1.50 12.01 2.19
C ILE A 92 -2.23 13.30 2.62
N GLY A 93 -1.51 14.33 3.06
CA GLY A 93 -2.09 15.62 3.45
C GLY A 93 -2.76 16.36 2.29
N GLU A 94 -2.20 16.29 1.08
CA GLU A 94 -2.81 16.86 -0.12
C GLU A 94 -4.12 16.16 -0.49
N GLN A 95 -4.18 14.84 -0.28
CA GLN A 95 -5.32 14.00 -0.64
C GLN A 95 -6.42 13.93 0.43
N CYS A 96 -6.07 14.00 1.72
CA CYS A 96 -6.98 13.81 2.85
C CYS A 96 -7.27 15.15 3.54
N ARG A 97 -8.12 15.99 2.95
CA ARG A 97 -8.47 17.29 3.52
C ARG A 97 -9.55 17.17 4.60
N GLN A 98 -9.40 17.92 5.68
CA GLN A 98 -10.47 18.10 6.65
C GLN A 98 -11.56 19.02 6.10
N ARG A 99 -12.81 18.72 6.43
CA ARG A 99 -14.01 19.50 6.08
C ARG A 99 -15.00 19.42 7.23
N VAL A 100 -15.97 20.34 7.25
CA VAL A 100 -17.04 20.35 8.24
C VAL A 100 -18.27 19.68 7.64
N GLU A 101 -18.80 18.67 8.32
CA GLU A 101 -20.11 18.09 8.03
C GLU A 101 -21.07 18.41 9.16
N TYR A 102 -22.36 18.50 8.85
CA TYR A 102 -23.41 18.69 9.86
C TYR A 102 -24.13 17.38 10.08
N ILE A 103 -24.19 16.93 11.33
CA ILE A 103 -25.00 15.77 11.73
C ILE A 103 -26.21 16.24 12.55
N SER A 104 -27.31 15.49 12.44
CA SER A 104 -28.47 15.69 13.30
C SER A 104 -28.20 15.05 14.65
N THR A 105 -28.12 15.84 15.70
CA THR A 105 -28.08 15.35 17.09
C THR A 105 -29.37 15.74 17.80
N PRO A 106 -29.93 14.87 18.67
CA PRO A 106 -31.09 15.23 19.46
C PRO A 106 -30.72 16.30 20.49
N LEU A 107 -31.58 17.30 20.66
CA LEU A 107 -31.44 18.26 21.76
C LEU A 107 -31.81 17.59 23.09
N GLU A 108 -30.81 17.36 23.93
CA GLU A 108 -31.01 16.82 25.29
C GLU A 108 -31.90 17.75 26.13
N GLY A 109 -32.91 17.18 26.81
CA GLY A 109 -33.81 17.90 27.71
C GLY A 109 -35.01 18.59 27.05
N ALA A 110 -35.21 18.47 25.74
CA ALA A 110 -36.40 19.00 25.07
C ALA A 110 -37.63 18.08 25.26
N PRO A 111 -38.87 18.64 25.38
CA PRO A 111 -40.10 17.85 25.52
C PRO A 111 -40.41 16.94 24.32
N LEU A 112 -39.83 17.25 23.16
CA LEU A 112 -39.91 16.49 21.93
C LEU A 112 -38.51 16.44 21.30
N PRO A 113 -38.15 15.37 20.56
CA PRO A 113 -36.86 15.29 19.89
C PRO A 113 -36.76 16.37 18.81
N ILE A 114 -36.06 17.46 19.12
CA ILE A 114 -35.75 18.51 18.15
C ILE A 114 -34.36 18.21 17.59
N PRO A 115 -34.23 17.87 16.30
CA PRO A 115 -32.93 17.67 15.67
C PRO A 115 -32.20 19.02 15.53
N ILE A 116 -30.98 19.11 16.06
CA ILE A 116 -30.08 20.24 15.84
C ILE A 116 -28.95 19.83 14.89
N ALA A 117 -28.60 20.73 13.96
CA ALA A 117 -27.48 20.53 13.06
C ALA A 117 -26.17 20.85 13.77
N THR A 118 -25.42 19.83 14.18
CA THR A 118 -24.14 19.98 14.87
C THR A 118 -22.99 19.88 13.86
N PRO A 119 -22.15 20.92 13.72
CA PRO A 119 -20.96 20.84 12.87
C PRO A 119 -19.92 19.92 13.52
N ILE A 120 -19.40 18.98 12.76
CA ILE A 120 -18.31 18.10 13.16
C ILE A 120 -17.18 18.12 12.11
N PRO A 121 -15.91 18.12 12.53
CA PRO A 121 -14.80 17.92 11.61
C PRO A 121 -14.83 16.48 11.09
N VAL A 122 -14.73 16.32 9.78
CA VAL A 122 -14.62 15.04 9.08
C VAL A 122 -13.48 15.11 8.07
N GLY A 123 -12.99 13.97 7.59
CA GLY A 123 -11.81 13.96 6.72
C GLY A 123 -10.51 13.90 7.51
N GLY A 124 -9.43 14.33 6.86
CA GLY A 124 -8.08 14.14 7.39
C GLY A 124 -7.59 12.69 7.30
N ALA A 125 -6.34 12.49 7.69
CA ALA A 125 -5.73 11.19 7.85
C ALA A 125 -5.05 11.11 9.21
N THR A 126 -5.10 9.93 9.84
CA THR A 126 -4.28 9.63 11.02
C THR A 126 -3.17 8.69 10.59
N ILE A 127 -1.92 9.05 10.88
CA ILE A 127 -0.73 8.31 10.42
C ILE A 127 0.02 7.79 11.64
N PHE A 128 0.28 6.48 11.67
CA PHE A 128 1.24 5.84 12.58
C PHE A 128 2.43 5.38 11.75
N ALA A 129 3.64 5.77 12.12
CA ALA A 129 4.88 5.33 11.46
C ALA A 129 5.74 4.54 12.45
N ILE A 130 6.20 3.36 12.03
CA ILE A 130 6.92 2.38 12.86
C ILE A 130 8.17 1.95 12.10
N LYS A 131 9.31 1.89 12.78
CA LYS A 131 10.55 1.33 12.19
C LYS A 131 10.39 -0.16 11.95
N VAL A 132 10.91 -0.62 10.82
CA VAL A 132 10.92 -2.02 10.44
C VAL A 132 12.35 -2.54 10.55
N ASP A 133 12.57 -3.49 11.45
CA ASP A 133 13.88 -4.13 11.62
C ASP A 133 14.13 -5.18 10.53
N HIS A 134 13.06 -5.81 10.02
CA HIS A 134 13.14 -6.87 9.01
C HIS A 134 11.91 -6.89 8.11
N PHE A 135 12.12 -7.09 6.80
CA PHE A 135 11.07 -7.18 5.78
C PHE A 135 11.41 -8.27 4.76
N GLU A 136 10.41 -9.10 4.44
CA GLU A 136 10.49 -10.16 3.42
C GLU A 136 9.22 -10.16 2.56
N GLU A 137 9.37 -10.47 1.28
CA GLU A 137 8.30 -10.60 0.28
C GLU A 137 8.62 -11.83 -0.59
N PHE A 138 7.62 -12.66 -0.89
CA PHE A 138 7.75 -13.94 -1.60
C PHE A 138 6.92 -13.97 -2.88
#